data_AF-A0A5B6Z2F6-F1
#
_entry.id   AF-A0A5B6Z2F6-F1
#
_cell.length_a   1.000
_cell.length_b   1.000
_cell.length_c   1.000
_cell.angle_alpha   90.00
_cell.angle_beta   90.00
_cell.angle_gamma   90.00
#
_symmetry.space_group_name_H-M   'P 1'
#
loop_
_entity.id
_entity.type
_entity.pdbx_description
1 polymer ?
#
loop_
_entity_poly.entity_id
_entity_poly.type
_entity_poly.pdbx_seq_one_letter_code
_entity_poly.pdbx_strand_id
1 'polypeptide(L)'
;IGDPSFSNITDLELDHCKNCTSLPPVGVLPSLKNLAMREMIGVKHVGVEFCGAGDVSVKRFASLESLYIWGLSEWEEWFFPSSSTDDGDFEIFPHLRKLSIRDCPKLLRKVPGHLPSLEK
;
A
#
# COMPACT_ATOMS: atom_id res chain seq x y z
N ILE A 1 -4.17 -8.68 -12.22
CA ILE A 1 -4.36 -8.70 -10.75
C ILE A 1 -5.82 -8.92 -10.34
N GLY A 2 -6.82 -8.46 -11.11
CA GLY A 2 -8.22 -8.88 -10.93
C GLY A 2 -8.55 -10.29 -11.45
N ASP A 3 -7.55 -11.14 -11.67
CA ASP A 3 -7.77 -12.52 -12.11
C ASP A 3 -8.01 -13.39 -10.86
N PRO A 4 -9.06 -14.23 -10.82
CA PRO A 4 -9.36 -15.09 -9.68
C PRO A 4 -8.19 -16.00 -9.27
N SER A 5 -7.28 -16.32 -10.19
CA SER A 5 -6.06 -17.11 -9.92
C SER A 5 -5.12 -16.44 -8.91
N PHE A 6 -5.21 -15.12 -8.74
CA PHE A 6 -4.38 -14.38 -7.79
C PHE A 6 -4.97 -14.30 -6.37
N SER A 7 -6.12 -14.92 -6.12
CA SER A 7 -6.78 -14.93 -4.81
C SER A 7 -5.93 -15.56 -3.69
N ASN A 8 -5.00 -16.45 -4.02
CA ASN A 8 -4.13 -17.13 -3.07
C ASN A 8 -2.75 -16.48 -2.90
N ILE A 9 -2.48 -15.34 -3.54
CA ILE A 9 -1.20 -14.63 -3.35
C ILE A 9 -1.14 -14.09 -1.93
N THR A 10 -0.17 -14.60 -1.16
CA THR A 10 0.13 -14.16 0.21
C THR A 10 1.32 -13.21 0.28
N ASP A 11 2.25 -13.34 -0.66
CA ASP A 11 3.51 -12.62 -0.68
C ASP A 11 3.70 -12.01 -2.06
N LEU A 12 3.93 -10.70 -2.11
CA LEU A 12 4.19 -9.98 -3.34
C LEU A 12 5.38 -9.06 -3.18
N GLU A 13 6.32 -9.17 -4.11
CA GLU A 13 7.49 -8.29 -4.19
C GLU A 13 7.54 -7.62 -5.56
N LEU A 14 7.59 -6.29 -5.53
CA LEU A 14 7.81 -5.44 -6.69
C LEU A 14 9.22 -4.88 -6.59
N ASP A 15 10.14 -5.43 -7.37
CA ASP A 15 11.56 -5.14 -7.25
C ASP A 15 12.16 -4.68 -8.59
N HIS A 16 13.06 -3.69 -8.54
CA HIS A 16 13.77 -3.12 -9.68
C HIS A 16 12.85 -2.64 -10.84
N CYS A 17 11.62 -2.22 -10.53
CA CYS A 17 10.64 -1.71 -11.50
C CYS A 17 10.87 -0.23 -11.87
N LYS A 18 12.05 0.10 -12.42
CA LYS A 18 12.52 1.49 -12.62
C LYS A 18 11.66 2.34 -13.56
N ASN A 19 10.99 1.71 -14.53
CA ASN A 19 10.12 2.39 -15.49
C ASN A 19 8.66 2.51 -15.03
N CYS A 20 8.31 1.93 -13.87
CA CYS A 20 6.96 2.02 -13.34
C CYS A 20 6.75 3.39 -12.71
N THR A 21 5.82 4.17 -13.27
CA THR A 21 5.37 5.45 -12.71
C THR A 21 4.09 5.30 -11.87
N SER A 22 3.42 4.15 -11.99
CA SER A 22 2.23 3.79 -11.21
C SER A 22 2.39 2.39 -10.63
N LEU A 23 1.73 2.17 -9.51
CA LEU A 23 1.70 0.87 -8.85
C LEU A 23 0.49 0.05 -9.28
N PRO A 24 0.61 -1.29 -9.36
CA PRO A 24 -0.53 -2.15 -9.64
C PRO A 24 -1.55 -2.14 -8.48
N PRO A 25 -2.84 -2.42 -8.73
CA PRO A 25 -3.90 -2.36 -7.73
C PRO A 25 -3.91 -3.59 -6.81
N VAL A 26 -2.86 -3.76 -6.00
CA VAL A 26 -2.65 -4.98 -5.19
C VAL A 26 -3.49 -5.01 -3.91
N GLY A 27 -4.07 -3.88 -3.51
CA GLY A 27 -4.95 -3.78 -2.33
C GLY A 27 -6.25 -4.59 -2.43
N VAL A 28 -6.58 -5.11 -3.61
CA VAL A 28 -7.73 -5.99 -3.85
C VAL A 28 -7.41 -7.47 -3.65
N LEU A 29 -6.13 -7.83 -3.45
CA LEU A 29 -5.73 -9.22 -3.25
C LEU A 29 -6.18 -9.70 -1.86
N PRO A 30 -7.10 -10.68 -1.77
CA PRO A 30 -7.77 -11.01 -0.52
C PRO A 30 -6.85 -11.70 0.49
N SER A 31 -5.84 -12.43 0.03
CA SER A 31 -4.93 -13.20 0.89
C SER A 31 -3.57 -12.55 1.09
N LEU A 32 -3.34 -11.35 0.55
CA LEU A 32 -2.01 -10.72 0.57
C LEU A 32 -1.64 -10.31 2.00
N LYS A 33 -0.56 -10.91 2.52
CA LYS A 33 -0.02 -10.69 3.87
C LYS A 33 1.26 -9.87 3.87
N ASN A 34 2.15 -10.13 2.92
CA ASN A 34 3.44 -9.48 2.85
C ASN A 34 3.60 -8.78 1.52
N LEU A 35 3.95 -7.51 1.57
CA LEU A 35 4.20 -6.68 0.40
C LEU A 35 5.55 -5.97 0.54
N ALA A 36 6.39 -6.13 -0.47
CA ALA A 36 7.65 -5.42 -0.59
C ALA A 36 7.70 -4.62 -1.90
N MET A 37 8.13 -3.36 -1.81
CA MET A 37 8.40 -2.48 -2.95
C MET A 37 9.84 -1.99 -2.84
N ARG A 38 10.66 -2.30 -3.85
CA ARG A 38 12.09 -2.04 -3.85
C ARG A 38 12.54 -1.42 -5.17
N GLU A 39 13.40 -0.41 -5.08
CA GLU A 39 14.08 0.19 -6.24
C GLU A 39 13.11 0.66 -7.36
N MET A 40 11.91 1.10 -6.97
CA MET A 40 10.86 1.60 -7.87
C MET A 40 10.98 3.10 -8.07
N ILE A 41 12.11 3.53 -8.65
CA ILE A 41 12.55 4.94 -8.69
C ILE A 41 11.49 5.89 -9.30
N GLY A 42 10.71 5.45 -10.30
CA GLY A 42 9.71 6.28 -10.98
C GLY A 42 8.40 6.52 -10.22
N VAL A 43 8.18 5.84 -9.10
CA VAL A 43 6.94 5.95 -8.32
C VAL A 43 6.96 7.24 -7.51
N LYS A 44 6.02 8.13 -7.81
CA LYS A 44 5.88 9.44 -7.14
C LYS A 44 4.81 9.49 -6.06
N HIS A 45 3.75 8.71 -6.25
CA HIS A 45 2.61 8.68 -5.35
C HIS A 45 2.31 7.23 -4.97
N VAL A 46 1.99 7.04 -3.69
CA VAL A 46 1.44 5.79 -3.16
C VAL A 46 0.10 6.13 -2.52
N GLY A 47 -0.98 5.85 -3.23
CA GLY A 47 -2.33 6.18 -2.81
C GLY A 47 -3.39 5.23 -3.37
N VAL A 48 -4.56 5.79 -3.70
CA VAL A 48 -5.75 5.02 -4.11
C VAL A 48 -5.56 4.15 -5.35
N GLU A 49 -4.62 4.51 -6.21
CA GLU A 49 -4.21 3.72 -7.36
C GLU A 49 -3.74 2.32 -6.96
N PHE A 50 -3.14 2.21 -5.77
CA PHE A 50 -2.63 0.95 -5.21
C PHE A 50 -3.72 0.09 -4.58
N CYS A 51 -4.78 0.78 -4.17
CA CYS A 51 -5.98 0.24 -3.56
C CYS A 51 -6.91 -0.43 -4.60
N GLY A 52 -6.77 -0.09 -5.89
CA GLY A 52 -7.58 -0.62 -6.98
C GLY A 52 -8.92 0.09 -7.15
N ALA A 53 -9.36 0.22 -8.42
CA ALA A 53 -10.62 0.86 -8.78
C ALA A 53 -11.80 0.00 -8.33
N GLY A 54 -12.66 0.54 -7.46
CA GLY A 54 -13.81 -0.17 -6.92
C GLY A 54 -14.41 0.55 -5.73
N ASP A 55 -15.69 0.23 -5.50
CA ASP A 55 -16.60 0.79 -4.51
C ASP A 55 -15.91 1.15 -3.18
N VAL A 56 -16.34 2.26 -2.58
CA VAL A 56 -15.89 2.77 -1.27
C VAL A 56 -16.42 1.88 -0.14
N SER A 57 -16.85 0.66 -0.43
CA SER A 57 -17.33 -0.35 0.53
C SER A 57 -16.35 -1.52 0.68
N VAL A 58 -15.37 -1.66 -0.24
CA VAL A 58 -14.41 -2.76 -0.23
C VAL A 58 -13.25 -2.46 0.71
N LYS A 59 -13.12 -3.26 1.78
CA LYS A 59 -11.93 -3.27 2.64
C LYS A 59 -10.70 -3.60 1.80
N ARG A 60 -9.71 -2.73 1.87
CA ARG A 60 -8.45 -2.88 1.13
C ARG A 60 -7.37 -3.39 2.05
N PHE A 61 -6.40 -4.10 1.47
CA PHE A 61 -5.32 -4.75 2.22
C PHE A 61 -5.84 -5.50 3.46
N ALA A 62 -6.98 -6.18 3.29
CA ALA A 62 -7.73 -6.80 4.38
C ALA A 62 -7.00 -7.96 5.07
N SER A 63 -5.86 -8.40 4.53
CA SER A 63 -5.01 -9.43 5.13
C SER A 63 -3.56 -8.96 5.30
N LEU A 64 -3.23 -7.70 4.95
CA LEU A 64 -1.85 -7.26 4.92
C LEU A 64 -1.30 -7.09 6.32
N GLU A 65 -0.25 -7.83 6.63
CA GLU A 65 0.43 -7.85 7.92
C GLU A 65 1.78 -7.11 7.87
N SER A 66 2.48 -7.14 6.72
CA SER A 66 3.79 -6.52 6.56
C SER A 66 3.91 -5.70 5.27
N LEU A 67 4.39 -4.46 5.38
CA LEU A 67 4.68 -3.55 4.28
C LEU A 67 6.13 -3.05 4.36
N TYR A 68 6.89 -3.33 3.31
CA TYR A 68 8.27 -2.89 3.16
C TYR A 68 8.40 -2.00 1.93
N ILE A 69 8.95 -0.80 2.10
CA ILE A 69 9.18 0.16 1.03
C ILE A 69 10.63 0.62 1.10
N TRP A 70 11.39 0.36 0.05
CA TRP A 70 12.82 0.68 -0.01
C TRP A 70 13.22 1.28 -1.35
N GLY A 71 13.93 2.42 -1.35
CA GLY A 71 14.58 2.92 -2.55
C GLY A 71 13.59 3.54 -3.56
N LEU A 72 12.47 4.07 -3.08
CA LEU A 72 11.53 4.84 -3.90
C LEU A 72 11.96 6.31 -3.90
N SER A 73 12.93 6.65 -4.75
CA SER A 73 13.61 7.96 -4.71
C SER A 73 12.71 9.14 -5.09
N GLU A 74 11.74 8.93 -5.98
CA GLU A 74 10.82 9.99 -6.43
C GLU A 74 9.52 10.06 -5.59
N TRP A 75 9.37 9.21 -4.58
CA TRP A 75 8.12 9.13 -3.81
C TRP A 75 7.96 10.32 -2.87
N GLU A 76 6.94 11.12 -3.14
CA GLU A 76 6.68 12.40 -2.45
C GLU A 76 5.50 12.29 -1.48
N GLU A 77 4.45 11.56 -1.86
CA GLU A 77 3.18 11.55 -1.14
C GLU A 77 2.67 10.13 -0.84
N TRP A 78 2.33 9.92 0.43
CA TRP A 78 1.55 8.78 0.89
C TRP A 78 0.15 9.26 1.32
N PHE A 79 -0.85 9.09 0.46
CA PHE A 79 -2.18 9.64 0.70
C PHE A 79 -3.30 8.68 0.30
N PHE A 80 -4.26 8.49 1.21
CA PHE A 80 -5.53 7.87 0.89
C PHE A 80 -6.69 8.79 1.33
N PRO A 81 -7.62 9.13 0.43
CA PRO A 81 -8.83 9.90 0.74
C PRO A 81 -9.83 9.00 1.46
N SER A 82 -9.79 8.98 2.80
CA SER A 82 -10.90 8.54 3.68
C SER A 82 -10.49 8.45 5.17
N SER A 83 -9.54 9.26 5.66
CA SER A 83 -9.20 9.26 7.10
C SER A 83 -9.91 10.37 7.91
N SER A 84 -10.96 11.00 7.38
CA SER A 84 -11.59 12.15 8.05
C SER A 84 -13.01 12.41 7.58
N THR A 85 -13.99 11.70 8.12
CA THR A 85 -15.35 12.19 8.38
C THR A 85 -16.05 11.21 9.32
N ASP A 86 -16.82 11.73 10.28
CA ASP A 86 -17.59 11.06 11.34
C ASP A 86 -18.59 9.96 10.89
N ASP A 87 -18.53 9.50 9.64
CA ASP A 87 -19.42 8.50 9.05
C ASP A 87 -18.59 7.35 8.46
N GLY A 88 -18.11 6.46 9.32
CA GLY A 88 -17.54 5.15 8.95
C GLY A 88 -16.04 5.15 8.66
N ASP A 89 -15.26 4.69 9.63
CA ASP A 89 -13.81 4.49 9.52
C ASP A 89 -13.47 3.54 8.36
N PHE A 90 -12.99 4.09 7.24
CA PHE A 90 -12.46 3.29 6.16
C PHE A 90 -11.02 2.85 6.49
N GLU A 91 -10.89 1.72 7.17
CA GLU A 91 -9.58 1.15 7.51
C GLU A 91 -8.94 0.51 6.27
N ILE A 92 -7.94 1.18 5.71
CA ILE A 92 -7.16 0.69 4.56
C ILE A 92 -6.15 -0.37 4.99
N PHE A 93 -5.71 -0.37 6.25
CA PHE A 93 -4.71 -1.30 6.77
C PHE A 93 -5.13 -1.86 8.13
N PRO A 94 -6.24 -2.62 8.21
CA PRO A 94 -6.80 -3.09 9.48
C PRO A 94 -5.83 -3.99 10.26
N HIS A 95 -4.97 -4.75 9.56
CA HIS A 95 -4.09 -5.76 10.14
C HIS A 95 -2.60 -5.50 9.95
N LEU A 96 -2.20 -4.30 9.50
CA LEU A 96 -0.80 -4.00 9.25
C LEU A 96 -0.04 -3.92 10.58
N ARG A 97 0.87 -4.87 10.79
CA ARG A 97 1.70 -4.99 12.01
C ARG A 97 3.10 -4.46 11.81
N LYS A 98 3.66 -4.63 10.60
CA LYS A 98 5.04 -4.24 10.30
C LYS A 98 5.07 -3.25 9.15
N LEU A 99 5.67 -2.10 9.41
CA LEU A 99 5.94 -1.09 8.40
C LEU A 99 7.42 -0.71 8.43
N SER A 100 8.11 -0.86 7.30
CA SER A 100 9.46 -0.34 7.14
C SER A 100 9.57 0.50 5.88
N ILE A 101 10.02 1.75 6.05
CA ILE A 101 10.34 2.66 4.96
C ILE A 101 11.82 3.01 5.07
N ARG A 102 12.58 2.79 4.00
CA ARG A 102 14.03 3.08 3.94
C ARG A 102 14.38 3.72 2.62
N ASP A 103 15.36 4.62 2.63
CA ASP A 103 15.92 5.27 1.45
C ASP A 103 14.86 5.88 0.50
N CYS A 104 13.86 6.55 1.09
CA CYS A 104 12.82 7.32 0.39
C CYS A 104 12.98 8.82 0.71
N PRO A 105 13.96 9.51 0.10
CA PRO A 105 14.39 10.86 0.53
C PRO A 105 13.38 11.97 0.27
N LYS A 106 12.46 11.80 -0.69
CA LYS A 106 11.46 12.80 -1.07
C LYS A 106 10.15 12.70 -0.31
N LEU A 107 9.97 11.70 0.56
CA LEU A 107 8.70 11.47 1.24
C LEU A 107 8.39 12.62 2.22
N LEU A 108 7.47 13.51 1.85
CA LEU A 108 7.16 14.74 2.60
C LEU A 108 6.10 14.52 3.68
N ARG A 109 5.08 13.69 3.42
CA ARG A 109 4.00 13.38 4.37
C ARG A 109 4.24 12.05 5.06
N LYS A 110 4.13 12.07 6.40
CA LYS A 110 4.16 10.86 7.21
C LYS A 110 2.92 10.01 6.94
N VAL A 111 3.18 8.70 7.00
CA VAL A 111 2.28 7.55 7.12
C VAL A 111 0.81 7.90 7.43
N PRO A 112 -0.20 7.29 6.77
CA PRO A 112 -1.60 7.51 7.10
C PRO A 112 -1.85 7.44 8.62
N GLY A 113 -2.59 8.42 9.15
CA GLY A 113 -2.62 8.73 10.58
C GLY A 113 -3.23 7.65 11.48
N HIS A 114 -3.87 6.61 10.92
CA HIS A 114 -4.49 5.53 11.66
C HIS A 114 -4.01 4.16 11.14
N LEU A 115 -3.14 3.52 11.91
CA LEU A 115 -2.66 2.15 11.72
C LEU A 115 -2.87 1.36 13.03
N PRO A 116 -4.07 0.79 13.25
CA PRO A 116 -4.47 0.29 14.57
C PRO A 116 -3.67 -0.91 15.06
N SER A 117 -3.15 -1.72 14.13
CA SER A 117 -2.41 -2.95 14.43
C SER A 117 -0.89 -2.79 14.41
N LEU A 118 -0.36 -1.58 14.18
CA LEU A 118 1.08 -1.39 13.95
C LEU A 118 1.87 -1.65 15.25
N GLU A 119 2.78 -2.62 15.19
CA GLU A 119 3.69 -2.94 16.28
C GLU A 119 4.87 -1.95 16.28
N LYS A 120 5.37 -1.58 17.47
CA LYS A 120 6.50 -0.66 17.64
C LYS A 120 7.86 -1.33 17.49
#